data_AF-A0A6A6CMA5-F1
#
_entry.id   AF-A0A6A6CMA5-F1
#
_cell.length_a   1.000
_cell.length_b   1.000
_cell.length_c   1.000
_cell.angle_alpha   90.00
_cell.angle_beta   90.00
_cell.angle_gamma   90.00
#
_symmetry.space_group_name_H-M   'P 1'
#
loop_
_entity.id
_entity.type
_entity.pdbx_description
1 polymer ?
#
loop_
_entity_poly.entity_id
_entity_poly.type
_entity_poly.pdbx_seq_one_letter_code
_entity_poly.pdbx_strand_id
1 'polypeptide(L)'
;MASHKKHDPQTLLLPTHHATGVERRVTEDSLSKCNLQEDSPLFAVLPAELRTTIFELATQPYDDPSHPYKEEDYYYRPGHHTKPKTDTALLLTCRLIWLETNHLPLHQSCPTFWFKAEERRPEWTRRAPVLGSRYSLRRPKTRWITEEERYKRFMAGLTAQNGENLREMRFFGQLAWLESWQLTYLLSSTQPIPPRIVVTVRHTDWWWWENDSALAMDIEWIWRLLKFNSGVRKAREFVLELETLDFKVDHLFKGIVEGIQKECGEIEGWVLQDGAGKEVSEWTGPATIGGRAWVPYVSRTELRYKLFSLVWKRQEDESR
;
A
#
# COMPACT_ATOMS: atom_id res chain seq x y z
N MET A 1 25.13 -10.48 -62.78
CA MET A 1 26.25 -10.38 -61.82
C MET A 1 26.21 -9.02 -61.15
N ALA A 2 25.68 -8.95 -59.92
CA ALA A 2 25.98 -7.93 -58.93
C ALA A 2 25.23 -8.34 -57.65
N SER A 3 25.98 -8.92 -56.72
CA SER A 3 25.59 -9.23 -55.35
C SER A 3 25.62 -7.92 -54.56
N HIS A 4 24.52 -7.56 -53.91
CA HIS A 4 24.55 -6.57 -52.84
C HIS A 4 24.03 -7.17 -51.52
N LYS A 5 24.82 -6.88 -50.51
CA LYS A 5 24.95 -7.52 -49.21
C LYS A 5 23.78 -7.22 -48.27
N LYS A 6 23.51 -8.22 -47.43
CA LYS A 6 22.76 -8.23 -46.17
C LYS A 6 22.95 -6.97 -45.33
N HIS A 7 21.87 -6.52 -44.71
CA HIS A 7 21.89 -6.18 -43.28
C HIS A 7 20.63 -6.74 -42.61
N ASP A 8 20.86 -7.84 -41.91
CA ASP A 8 19.99 -8.42 -40.91
C ASP A 8 20.07 -7.51 -39.68
N PRO A 9 18.99 -6.90 -39.18
CA PRO A 9 19.06 -6.16 -37.94
C PRO A 9 19.25 -7.18 -36.81
N GLN A 10 20.48 -7.26 -36.32
CA GLN A 10 20.80 -7.89 -35.05
C GLN A 10 19.85 -7.32 -33.99
N THR A 11 18.90 -8.15 -33.59
CA THR A 11 18.07 -7.95 -32.40
C THR A 11 19.00 -7.97 -31.20
N LEU A 12 19.59 -6.81 -30.89
CA LEU A 12 20.24 -6.55 -29.62
C LEU A 12 19.16 -6.63 -28.55
N LEU A 13 19.00 -7.81 -27.98
CA LEU A 13 18.28 -8.05 -26.74
C LEU A 13 18.92 -7.15 -25.67
N LEU A 14 18.29 -6.00 -25.44
CA LEU A 14 18.62 -5.15 -24.31
C LEU A 14 18.27 -5.92 -23.03
N PRO A 15 19.16 -5.98 -22.03
CA PRO A 15 18.83 -6.61 -20.77
C PRO A 15 17.76 -5.77 -20.10
N THR A 16 16.53 -6.27 -20.13
CA THR A 16 15.52 -5.89 -19.15
C THR A 16 16.08 -6.33 -17.80
N HIS A 17 16.58 -5.38 -17.02
CA HIS A 17 16.74 -5.61 -15.58
C HIS A 17 15.33 -5.71 -14.97
N HIS A 18 14.66 -6.82 -15.26
CA HIS A 18 13.72 -7.41 -14.34
C HIS A 18 14.50 -7.59 -13.04
N ALA A 19 13.94 -7.17 -11.91
CA ALA A 19 14.36 -7.72 -10.64
C ALA A 19 14.21 -9.24 -10.80
N THR A 20 15.33 -9.95 -10.97
CA THR A 20 15.33 -11.38 -11.22
C THR A 20 14.77 -12.03 -9.97
N GLY A 21 13.47 -12.34 -9.96
CA GLY A 21 12.90 -13.27 -9.01
C GLY A 21 13.49 -14.63 -9.32
N VAL A 22 14.56 -15.00 -8.62
CA VAL A 22 14.97 -16.39 -8.49
C VAL A 22 13.90 -17.10 -7.68
N GLU A 23 13.60 -18.34 -8.06
CA GLU A 23 12.61 -19.20 -7.42
C GLU A 23 12.67 -19.11 -5.90
N ARG A 24 11.49 -19.13 -5.29
CA ARG A 24 11.17 -19.08 -3.86
C ARG A 24 11.92 -20.07 -2.95
N ARG A 25 12.76 -20.93 -3.52
CA ARG A 25 13.57 -21.89 -2.78
C ARG A 25 14.99 -21.63 -3.17
N VAL A 26 15.82 -21.43 -2.16
CA VAL A 26 17.24 -21.70 -2.22
C VAL A 26 17.37 -23.13 -2.80
N THR A 27 17.55 -23.24 -4.12
CA THR A 27 17.73 -24.54 -4.78
C THR A 27 19.19 -24.94 -4.63
N GLU A 28 19.47 -26.24 -4.63
CA GLU A 28 20.85 -26.73 -4.65
C GLU A 28 21.63 -26.12 -5.84
N ASP A 29 20.98 -25.96 -7.00
CA ASP A 29 21.56 -25.27 -8.16
C ASP A 29 21.89 -23.79 -7.86
N SER A 30 20.99 -23.05 -7.21
CA SER A 30 21.24 -21.66 -6.82
C SER A 30 22.35 -21.53 -5.78
N LEU A 31 22.42 -22.45 -4.82
CA LEU A 31 23.47 -22.52 -3.80
C LEU A 31 24.83 -22.88 -4.39
N SER A 32 24.88 -23.82 -5.33
CA SER A 32 26.13 -24.23 -6.00
C SER A 32 26.82 -23.07 -6.73
N LYS A 33 26.04 -22.04 -7.08
CA LYS A 33 26.50 -20.80 -7.74
C LYS A 33 26.85 -19.69 -6.75
N CYS A 34 26.78 -19.95 -5.44
CA CYS A 34 27.09 -19.00 -4.38
C CYS A 34 28.42 -19.32 -3.73
N ASN A 35 29.18 -18.29 -3.36
CA ASN A 35 30.17 -18.42 -2.31
C ASN A 35 29.41 -18.51 -0.96
N LEU A 36 29.65 -19.56 -0.18
CA LEU A 36 28.94 -19.82 1.09
C LEU A 36 29.31 -18.85 2.22
N GLN A 37 30.31 -17.99 2.00
CA GLN A 37 30.77 -16.96 2.95
C GLN A 37 31.22 -17.56 4.29
N GLU A 38 31.88 -18.71 4.27
CA GLU A 38 32.38 -19.40 5.47
C GLU A 38 33.43 -18.59 6.26
N ASP A 39 34.05 -17.58 5.64
CA ASP A 39 34.94 -16.64 6.32
C ASP A 39 34.20 -15.51 7.05
N SER A 40 32.89 -15.37 6.84
CA SER A 40 32.06 -14.34 7.46
C SER A 40 31.42 -14.88 8.74
N PRO A 41 31.59 -14.23 9.91
CA PRO A 41 30.90 -14.63 11.12
C PRO A 41 29.37 -14.67 10.97
N LEU A 42 28.82 -13.86 10.06
CA LEU A 42 27.40 -13.86 9.74
C LEU A 42 26.92 -15.25 9.27
N PHE A 43 27.72 -15.97 8.48
CA PHE A 43 27.35 -17.28 7.91
C PHE A 43 28.04 -18.46 8.61
N ALA A 44 29.24 -18.24 9.15
CA ALA A 44 30.03 -19.27 9.82
C ALA A 44 29.63 -19.51 11.28
N VAL A 45 29.10 -18.48 11.96
CA VAL A 45 28.77 -18.52 13.39
C VAL A 45 27.27 -18.41 13.62
N LEU A 46 26.58 -17.51 12.92
CA LEU A 46 25.16 -17.28 13.19
C LEU A 46 24.28 -18.31 12.46
N PRO A 47 23.32 -18.93 13.18
CA PRO A 47 22.33 -19.79 12.56
C PRO A 47 21.33 -18.99 11.73
N ALA A 48 20.61 -19.67 10.84
CA ALA A 48 19.73 -19.05 9.83
C ALA A 48 18.61 -18.21 10.45
N GLU A 49 18.12 -18.57 11.63
CA GLU A 49 17.06 -17.87 12.37
C GLU A 49 17.53 -16.49 12.84
N LEU A 50 18.77 -16.41 13.35
CA LEU A 50 19.36 -15.12 13.77
C LEU A 50 19.69 -14.26 12.56
N ARG A 51 20.18 -14.86 11.46
CA ARG A 51 20.37 -14.13 10.20
C ARG A 51 19.04 -13.54 9.69
N THR A 52 17.97 -14.34 9.67
CA THR A 52 16.63 -13.88 9.29
C THR A 52 16.20 -12.69 10.13
N THR A 53 16.37 -12.75 11.46
CA THR A 53 16.04 -11.63 12.36
C THR A 53 16.85 -10.37 12.02
N ILE A 54 18.15 -10.52 11.79
CA ILE A 54 19.03 -9.39 11.38
C ILE A 54 18.55 -8.80 10.06
N PHE A 55 18.22 -9.65 9.08
CA PHE A 55 17.77 -9.22 7.77
C PHE A 55 16.41 -8.53 7.82
N GLU A 56 15.46 -9.05 8.59
CA GLU A 56 14.16 -8.42 8.82
C GLU A 56 14.31 -7.03 9.44
N LEU A 57 15.17 -6.88 10.45
CA LEU A 57 15.43 -5.57 11.06
C LEU A 57 16.12 -4.62 10.07
N ALA A 58 17.07 -5.12 9.29
CA ALA A 58 17.81 -4.32 8.32
C ALA A 58 16.95 -3.85 7.12
N THR A 59 15.93 -4.62 6.74
CA THR A 59 15.02 -4.30 5.63
C THR A 59 13.66 -3.76 6.08
N GLN A 60 13.45 -3.56 7.38
CA GLN A 60 12.20 -3.03 7.90
C GLN A 60 11.97 -1.60 7.36
N PRO A 61 10.76 -1.28 6.85
CA PRO A 61 10.43 0.09 6.51
C PRO A 61 10.50 1.01 7.73
N TYR A 62 11.07 2.20 7.56
CA TYR A 62 11.18 3.21 8.59
C TYR A 62 10.83 4.61 8.06
N ASP A 63 10.53 5.53 8.97
CA ASP A 63 10.29 6.93 8.67
C ASP A 63 11.60 7.65 8.34
N ASP A 64 11.70 8.30 7.16
CA ASP A 64 12.84 9.12 6.77
C ASP A 64 12.77 10.51 7.46
N PRO A 65 13.56 10.75 8.52
CA PRO A 65 13.47 12.00 9.29
C PRO A 65 13.97 13.23 8.50
N SER A 66 14.61 13.03 7.34
CA SER A 66 15.09 14.14 6.51
C SER A 66 14.00 14.82 5.70
N HIS A 67 12.81 14.21 5.60
CA HIS A 67 11.67 14.73 4.85
C HIS A 67 10.37 14.60 5.67
N PRO A 68 10.26 15.30 6.83
CA PRO A 68 9.05 15.25 7.63
C PRO A 68 7.89 15.95 6.91
N TYR A 69 6.71 15.38 7.05
CA TYR A 69 5.47 16.05 6.69
C TYR A 69 5.17 17.14 7.72
N LYS A 70 4.42 18.15 7.30
CA LYS A 70 3.93 19.16 8.24
C LYS A 70 2.75 18.58 9.01
N GLU A 71 2.60 18.95 10.29
CA GLU A 71 1.46 18.49 11.10
C GLU A 71 0.11 18.93 10.52
N GLU A 72 0.08 20.04 9.79
CA GLU A 72 -1.10 20.55 9.08
C GLU A 72 -1.36 19.85 7.74
N ASP A 73 -0.47 18.99 7.23
CA ASP A 73 -0.71 18.28 5.97
C ASP A 73 -1.87 17.29 6.12
N TYR A 74 -2.73 17.18 5.09
CA TYR A 74 -3.87 16.23 5.07
C TYR A 74 -3.49 14.76 5.30
N TYR A 75 -2.23 14.40 5.05
CA TYR A 75 -1.71 13.04 5.15
C TYR A 75 -0.81 12.84 6.37
N TYR A 76 -0.64 13.86 7.22
CA TYR A 76 0.03 13.71 8.52
C TYR A 76 -0.90 13.02 9.51
N ARG A 77 -0.48 11.87 10.04
CA ARG A 77 -1.19 11.07 11.04
C ARG A 77 -0.28 9.99 11.61
N PRO A 78 -0.65 9.31 12.71
CA PRO A 78 0.12 8.19 13.24
C PRO A 78 0.51 7.17 12.17
N GLY A 79 1.80 6.82 12.13
CA GLY A 79 2.40 5.93 11.14
C GLY A 79 2.62 6.54 9.76
N HIS A 80 2.32 7.83 9.57
CA HIS A 80 2.52 8.58 8.33
C HIS A 80 3.05 9.99 8.66
N HIS A 81 4.23 10.07 9.25
CA HIS A 81 4.87 11.35 9.56
C HIS A 81 5.90 11.76 8.51
N THR A 82 6.38 10.80 7.71
CA THR A 82 7.41 11.03 6.70
C THR A 82 7.18 10.14 5.48
N LYS A 83 8.06 10.27 4.48
CA LYS A 83 8.15 9.30 3.40
C LYS A 83 8.73 7.98 3.94
N PRO A 84 8.01 6.84 3.84
CA PRO A 84 8.57 5.57 4.25
C PRO A 84 9.75 5.18 3.35
N LYS A 85 10.80 4.66 3.97
CA LYS A 85 12.01 4.19 3.31
C LYS A 85 12.32 2.76 3.74
N THR A 86 12.84 1.99 2.80
CA THR A 86 13.38 0.65 3.04
C THR A 86 14.77 0.61 2.45
N ASP A 87 15.77 0.27 3.27
CA ASP A 87 17.14 0.13 2.81
C ASP A 87 17.34 -1.25 2.18
N THR A 88 17.73 -1.25 0.90
CA THR A 88 17.95 -2.47 0.11
C THR A 88 19.41 -2.70 -0.23
N ALA A 89 20.33 -1.88 0.31
CA ALA A 89 21.76 -2.00 0.07
C ALA A 89 22.31 -3.38 0.48
N LEU A 90 21.75 -3.97 1.54
CA LEU A 90 22.08 -5.32 2.00
C LEU A 90 21.95 -6.36 0.87
N LEU A 91 20.92 -6.24 0.02
CA LEU A 91 20.66 -7.16 -1.09
C LEU A 91 21.75 -7.14 -2.17
N LEU A 92 22.60 -6.10 -2.18
CA LEU A 92 23.70 -5.95 -3.15
C LEU A 92 25.04 -6.49 -2.62
N THR A 93 25.07 -7.03 -1.40
CA THR A 93 26.31 -7.45 -0.74
C THR A 93 26.84 -8.76 -1.34
N CYS A 94 26.03 -9.82 -1.35
CA CYS A 94 26.39 -11.10 -1.96
C CYS A 94 25.15 -11.88 -2.37
N ARG A 95 25.34 -12.90 -3.22
CA ARG A 95 24.23 -13.72 -3.73
C ARG A 95 23.51 -14.52 -2.64
N LEU A 96 24.23 -14.96 -1.60
CA LEU A 96 23.65 -15.71 -0.49
C LEU A 96 22.70 -14.85 0.36
N ILE A 97 23.13 -13.63 0.72
CA ILE A 97 22.25 -12.63 1.36
C ILE A 97 21.05 -12.34 0.46
N TRP A 98 21.27 -12.10 -0.84
CA TRP A 98 20.17 -11.85 -1.76
C TRP A 98 19.15 -13.01 -1.74
N LEU A 99 19.59 -14.27 -1.76
CA LEU A 99 18.71 -15.44 -1.72
C LEU A 99 17.91 -15.54 -0.41
N GLU A 100 18.54 -15.31 0.75
CA GLU A 100 17.87 -15.35 2.06
C GLU A 100 16.94 -14.14 2.28
N THR A 101 17.21 -12.98 1.66
CA THR A 101 16.61 -11.69 2.09
C THR A 101 15.72 -11.01 1.04
N ASN A 102 15.83 -11.32 -0.26
CA ASN A 102 15.18 -10.52 -1.33
C ASN A 102 13.64 -10.36 -1.19
N HIS A 103 12.98 -11.29 -0.51
CA HIS A 103 11.55 -11.27 -0.28
C HIS A 103 11.12 -10.28 0.81
N LEU A 104 11.99 -10.01 1.79
CA LEU A 104 11.65 -9.24 3.00
C LEU A 104 11.22 -7.79 2.73
N PRO A 105 11.89 -7.00 1.86
CA PRO A 105 11.49 -5.61 1.64
C PRO A 105 10.03 -5.45 1.20
N LEU A 106 9.57 -6.31 0.30
CA LEU A 106 8.18 -6.26 -0.17
C LEU A 106 7.22 -6.90 0.84
N HIS A 107 7.65 -7.97 1.51
CA HIS A 107 6.90 -8.65 2.56
C HIS A 107 6.59 -7.76 3.78
N GLN A 108 7.54 -6.91 4.15
CA GLN A 108 7.42 -5.97 5.27
C GLN A 108 6.81 -4.64 4.85
N SER A 109 6.74 -4.34 3.55
CA SER A 109 6.15 -3.10 3.05
C SER A 109 4.62 -3.12 3.07
N CYS A 110 4.03 -1.95 3.30
CA CYS A 110 2.62 -1.69 3.02
C CYS A 110 2.51 -0.59 1.95
N PRO A 111 2.44 -0.96 0.66
CA PRO A 111 2.20 0.00 -0.40
C PRO A 111 0.89 0.76 -0.15
N THR A 112 1.04 2.06 0.03
CA THR A 112 -0.05 2.97 0.38
C THR A 112 -0.35 3.90 -0.78
N PHE A 113 -1.64 4.03 -1.11
CA PHE A 113 -2.15 4.87 -2.19
C PHE A 113 -3.22 5.84 -1.68
N TRP A 114 -3.27 7.04 -2.25
CA TRP A 114 -4.11 8.16 -1.80
C TRP A 114 -4.98 8.70 -2.94
N PHE A 115 -6.23 8.28 -3.02
CA PHE A 115 -7.09 8.52 -4.17
C PHE A 115 -8.00 9.76 -4.04
N LYS A 116 -8.28 10.35 -5.22
CA LYS A 116 -9.05 11.56 -5.53
C LYS A 116 -8.29 12.88 -5.42
N ALA A 117 -8.25 13.55 -4.28
CA ALA A 117 -7.75 14.91 -4.19
C ALA A 117 -6.21 14.95 -4.15
N GLU A 118 -5.62 15.59 -5.16
CA GLU A 118 -4.18 15.68 -5.36
C GLU A 118 -3.45 16.36 -4.21
N GLU A 119 -4.07 17.38 -3.60
CA GLU A 119 -3.54 18.09 -2.43
C GLU A 119 -3.52 17.23 -1.16
N ARG A 120 -4.30 16.14 -1.12
CA ARG A 120 -4.46 15.28 0.07
C ARG A 120 -3.55 14.06 0.09
N ARG A 121 -2.66 13.94 -0.89
CA ARG A 121 -1.59 12.93 -0.95
C ARG A 121 -0.20 13.55 -0.82
N PRO A 122 0.80 12.83 -0.29
CA PRO A 122 2.16 13.36 -0.12
C PRO A 122 2.77 13.86 -1.42
N GLU A 123 3.51 14.98 -1.38
CA GLU A 123 4.06 15.59 -2.60
C GLU A 123 4.95 14.63 -3.41
N TRP A 124 5.74 13.80 -2.73
CA TRP A 124 6.65 12.86 -3.37
C TRP A 124 5.94 11.77 -4.19
N THR A 125 4.65 11.51 -3.97
CA THR A 125 3.88 10.55 -4.78
C THR A 125 3.39 11.15 -6.10
N ARG A 126 3.40 12.48 -6.22
CA ARG A 126 2.84 13.21 -7.37
C ARG A 126 3.74 13.25 -8.59
N ARG A 127 5.00 12.81 -8.45
CA ARG A 127 5.99 12.84 -9.52
C ARG A 127 6.60 11.46 -9.74
N ALA A 128 6.87 11.15 -11.00
CA ALA A 128 7.66 9.97 -11.35
C ALA A 128 8.62 10.25 -12.50
N PRO A 129 9.69 9.44 -12.64
CA PRO A 129 10.59 9.53 -13.78
C PRO A 129 9.83 9.38 -15.10
N VAL A 130 10.25 10.14 -16.11
CA VAL A 130 9.80 9.96 -17.49
C VAL A 130 10.32 8.61 -18.00
N LEU A 131 9.46 7.87 -18.70
CA LEU A 131 9.81 6.57 -19.29
C LEU A 131 11.06 6.72 -20.19
N GLY A 132 12.06 5.85 -20.04
CA GLY A 132 13.34 5.95 -20.75
C GLY A 132 14.40 6.84 -20.09
N SER A 133 14.04 7.67 -19.09
CA SER A 133 15.02 8.51 -18.37
C SER A 133 15.81 7.76 -17.29
N ARG A 134 15.46 6.49 -16.99
CA ARG A 134 16.15 5.68 -15.95
C ARG A 134 17.59 5.32 -16.30
N TYR A 135 17.96 5.40 -17.57
CA TYR A 135 19.29 5.02 -18.07
C TYR A 135 20.19 6.23 -18.35
N SER A 136 19.75 7.47 -18.06
CA SER A 136 20.60 8.64 -18.24
C SER A 136 21.47 8.88 -17.01
N LEU A 137 22.78 9.03 -17.20
CA LEU A 137 23.73 9.53 -16.17
C LEU A 137 23.43 10.96 -15.68
N ARG A 138 22.46 11.65 -16.28
CA ARG A 138 21.94 12.96 -15.87
C ARG A 138 20.73 12.80 -14.95
N ARG A 139 20.48 13.78 -14.06
CA ARG A 139 19.31 13.82 -13.17
C ARG A 139 18.04 13.41 -13.94
N PRO A 140 17.32 12.35 -13.52
CA PRO A 140 16.17 11.86 -14.24
C PRO A 140 15.12 12.97 -14.39
N LYS A 141 14.63 13.21 -15.60
CA LYS A 141 13.50 14.11 -15.79
C LYS A 141 12.27 13.49 -15.11
N THR A 142 11.57 14.28 -14.31
CA THR A 142 10.32 13.86 -13.65
C THR A 142 9.12 14.56 -14.29
N ARG A 143 7.96 13.91 -14.25
CA ARG A 143 6.67 14.51 -14.62
C ARG A 143 5.62 14.26 -13.56
N TRP A 144 4.60 15.10 -13.55
CA TRP A 144 3.38 14.88 -12.78
C TRP A 144 2.68 13.59 -13.27
N ILE A 145 2.20 12.81 -12.31
CA ILE A 145 1.43 11.58 -12.54
C ILE A 145 0.25 11.56 -11.58
N THR A 146 -0.87 10.94 -11.95
CA THR A 146 -1.99 10.70 -11.03
C THR A 146 -1.68 9.56 -10.07
N GLU A 147 -2.45 9.43 -8.98
CA GLU A 147 -2.30 8.28 -8.08
C GLU A 147 -2.66 6.95 -8.77
N GLU A 148 -3.63 6.97 -9.68
CA GLU A 148 -3.98 5.80 -10.50
C GLU A 148 -2.82 5.37 -11.40
N GLU A 149 -2.10 6.33 -12.01
CA GLU A 149 -0.90 6.02 -12.77
C GLU A 149 0.22 5.46 -11.87
N ARG A 150 0.41 6.03 -10.67
CA ARG A 150 1.37 5.51 -9.68
C ARG A 150 1.05 4.07 -9.32
N TYR A 151 -0.21 3.77 -9.05
CA TYR A 151 -0.73 2.44 -8.76
C TYR A 151 -0.44 1.47 -9.92
N LYS A 152 -0.85 1.82 -11.15
CA LYS A 152 -0.63 0.98 -12.34
C LYS A 152 0.85 0.70 -12.57
N ARG A 153 1.72 1.70 -12.39
CA ARG A 153 3.18 1.55 -12.50
C ARG A 153 3.75 0.61 -11.43
N PHE A 154 3.25 0.71 -10.19
CA PHE A 154 3.64 -0.18 -9.11
C PHE A 154 3.25 -1.62 -9.44
N MET A 155 1.97 -1.87 -9.76
CA MET A 155 1.48 -3.20 -10.09
C MET A 155 2.18 -3.80 -11.31
N ALA A 156 2.36 -3.03 -12.38
CA ALA A 156 3.09 -3.47 -13.57
C ALA A 156 4.58 -3.74 -13.33
N GLY A 157 5.15 -3.19 -12.25
CA GLY A 157 6.52 -3.42 -11.84
C GLY A 157 6.73 -4.70 -11.02
N LEU A 158 5.64 -5.34 -10.55
CA LEU A 158 5.72 -6.57 -9.77
C LEU A 158 6.01 -7.75 -10.69
N THR A 159 7.06 -8.51 -10.37
CA THR A 159 7.22 -9.87 -10.90
C THR A 159 6.22 -10.80 -10.20
N ALA A 160 5.97 -11.98 -10.78
CA ALA A 160 5.14 -13.00 -10.12
C ALA A 160 5.66 -13.29 -8.69
N GLN A 161 6.97 -13.48 -8.53
CA GLN A 161 7.61 -13.77 -7.26
C GLN A 161 7.47 -12.63 -6.23
N ASN A 162 7.70 -11.38 -6.66
CA ASN A 162 7.50 -10.21 -5.79
C ASN A 162 6.03 -10.10 -5.39
N GLY A 163 5.14 -10.33 -6.34
CA GLY A 163 3.71 -10.35 -6.12
C GLY A 163 3.25 -11.30 -5.02
N GLU A 164 3.87 -12.47 -4.89
CA GLU A 164 3.58 -13.42 -3.81
C GLU A 164 4.05 -12.95 -2.43
N ASN A 165 5.01 -12.02 -2.39
CA ASN A 165 5.51 -11.43 -1.14
C ASN A 165 4.69 -10.22 -0.72
N LEU A 166 3.82 -9.67 -1.57
CA LEU A 166 2.96 -8.54 -1.22
C LEU A 166 1.87 -9.00 -0.23
N ARG A 167 1.98 -8.59 1.04
CA ARG A 167 1.07 -9.02 2.12
C ARG A 167 -0.14 -8.12 2.32
N GLU A 168 0.06 -6.82 2.15
CA GLU A 168 -0.98 -5.82 2.39
C GLU A 168 -0.90 -4.73 1.32
N MET A 169 -2.04 -4.16 0.95
CA MET A 169 -2.10 -2.85 0.30
C MET A 169 -3.09 -1.95 1.02
N ARG A 170 -2.74 -0.67 1.13
CA ARG A 170 -3.56 0.34 1.80
C ARG A 170 -4.01 1.43 0.83
N PHE A 171 -5.27 1.80 0.95
CA PHE A 171 -5.92 2.82 0.14
C PHE A 171 -6.55 3.86 1.05
N PHE A 172 -6.07 5.09 0.98
CA PHE A 172 -6.80 6.25 1.45
C PHE A 172 -7.76 6.70 0.37
N GLY A 173 -9.05 6.62 0.66
CA GLY A 173 -10.10 6.84 -0.32
C GLY A 173 -11.10 7.88 0.17
N GLN A 174 -11.23 8.97 -0.58
CA GLN A 174 -12.37 9.87 -0.42
C GLN A 174 -13.68 9.21 -0.84
N LEU A 175 -14.76 9.49 -0.11
CA LEU A 175 -16.06 8.86 -0.35
C LEU A 175 -16.58 9.05 -1.77
N ALA A 176 -16.47 10.27 -2.32
CA ALA A 176 -16.85 10.52 -3.71
C ALA A 176 -16.19 9.58 -4.73
N TRP A 177 -14.97 9.13 -4.45
CA TRP A 177 -14.26 8.19 -5.31
C TRP A 177 -14.68 6.74 -5.04
N LEU A 178 -14.76 6.35 -3.76
CA LEU A 178 -15.21 5.01 -3.34
C LEU A 178 -16.62 4.70 -3.84
N GLU A 179 -17.54 5.64 -3.71
CA GLU A 179 -18.95 5.52 -4.12
C GLU A 179 -19.13 5.52 -5.66
N SER A 180 -18.13 5.98 -6.42
CA SER A 180 -18.19 6.12 -7.88
C SER A 180 -17.63 4.91 -8.67
N TRP A 181 -17.62 3.72 -8.06
CA TRP A 181 -17.11 2.45 -8.65
C TRP A 181 -15.61 2.40 -8.96
N GLN A 182 -14.87 3.48 -8.75
CA GLN A 182 -13.48 3.59 -9.18
C GLN A 182 -12.57 2.57 -8.48
N LEU A 183 -12.75 2.34 -7.18
CA LEU A 183 -12.01 1.30 -6.45
C LEU A 183 -12.30 -0.10 -7.03
N THR A 184 -13.57 -0.38 -7.33
CA THR A 184 -13.98 -1.64 -7.93
C THR A 184 -13.31 -1.85 -9.29
N TYR A 185 -13.31 -0.85 -10.16
CA TYR A 185 -12.61 -0.95 -11.45
C TYR A 185 -11.10 -1.11 -11.30
N LEU A 186 -10.49 -0.33 -10.40
CA LEU A 186 -9.06 -0.40 -10.11
C LEU A 186 -8.65 -1.82 -9.72
N LEU A 187 -9.33 -2.40 -8.73
CA LEU A 187 -8.99 -3.73 -8.20
C LEU A 187 -9.38 -4.89 -9.13
N SER A 188 -10.34 -4.69 -10.05
CA SER A 188 -10.74 -5.73 -11.00
C SER A 188 -9.62 -6.09 -11.99
N SER A 189 -8.79 -5.11 -12.35
CA SER A 189 -7.64 -5.28 -13.25
C SER A 189 -6.33 -5.57 -12.53
N THR A 190 -6.37 -5.69 -11.20
CA THR A 190 -5.18 -5.81 -10.37
C THR A 190 -4.79 -7.26 -10.21
N GLN A 191 -3.56 -7.60 -10.60
CA GLN A 191 -2.94 -8.88 -10.27
C GLN A 191 -1.44 -8.66 -10.02
N PRO A 192 -0.85 -9.31 -9.00
CA PRO A 192 -1.54 -10.09 -7.96
C PRO A 192 -2.27 -9.20 -6.94
N ILE A 193 -3.21 -9.80 -6.20
CA ILE A 193 -3.92 -9.17 -5.10
C ILE A 193 -3.31 -9.66 -3.78
N PRO A 194 -2.93 -8.77 -2.83
CA PRO A 194 -2.47 -9.18 -1.52
C PRO A 194 -3.56 -9.91 -0.73
N PRO A 195 -3.19 -10.76 0.23
CA PRO A 195 -4.16 -11.40 1.12
C PRO A 195 -4.93 -10.38 1.98
N ARG A 196 -4.38 -9.19 2.24
CA ARG A 196 -5.04 -8.16 3.04
C ARG A 196 -5.15 -6.84 2.27
N ILE A 197 -6.36 -6.29 2.20
CA ILE A 197 -6.65 -4.98 1.61
C ILE A 197 -7.23 -4.09 2.69
N VAL A 198 -6.65 -2.90 2.85
CA VAL A 198 -7.14 -1.90 3.81
C VAL A 198 -7.59 -0.65 3.06
N VAL A 199 -8.82 -0.21 3.31
CA VAL A 199 -9.36 1.06 2.84
C VAL A 199 -9.60 1.94 4.05
N THR A 200 -9.03 3.15 4.05
CA THR A 200 -9.21 4.13 5.11
C THR A 200 -9.93 5.36 4.57
N VAL A 201 -11.04 5.73 5.21
CA VAL A 201 -11.71 7.03 5.05
C VAL A 201 -11.25 7.92 6.19
N ARG A 202 -10.38 8.90 5.89
CA ARG A 202 -9.92 9.91 6.86
C ARG A 202 -11.04 10.87 7.25
N HIS A 203 -10.88 11.62 8.34
CA HIS A 203 -11.81 12.70 8.69
C HIS A 203 -12.02 13.68 7.50
N THR A 204 -10.95 13.99 6.79
CA THR A 204 -11.02 14.89 5.64
C THR A 204 -11.59 14.22 4.40
N ASP A 205 -11.79 12.91 4.37
CA ASP A 205 -12.22 12.17 3.19
C ASP A 205 -13.74 11.95 3.11
N TRP A 206 -14.45 12.35 4.17
CA TRP A 206 -15.91 12.37 4.26
C TRP A 206 -16.53 13.43 3.34
N TRP A 207 -17.79 13.22 2.97
CA TRP A 207 -18.59 14.23 2.28
C TRP A 207 -18.75 15.48 3.15
N TRP A 208 -18.43 16.64 2.57
CA TRP A 208 -18.67 17.97 3.16
C TRP A 208 -18.09 18.14 4.58
N TRP A 209 -16.99 17.45 4.89
CA TRP A 209 -16.31 17.55 6.20
C TRP A 209 -15.92 19.00 6.52
N GLU A 210 -15.63 19.82 5.50
CA GLU A 210 -15.27 21.24 5.59
C GLU A 210 -16.35 22.08 6.29
N ASN A 211 -17.61 21.63 6.24
CA ASN A 211 -18.80 22.33 6.73
C ASN A 211 -19.38 21.71 8.00
N ASP A 212 -18.64 20.84 8.69
CA ASP A 212 -19.13 20.07 9.83
C ASP A 212 -20.39 19.24 9.55
N SER A 213 -20.63 18.86 8.29
CA SER A 213 -21.84 18.14 7.91
C SER A 213 -21.95 16.80 8.66
N ALA A 214 -23.19 16.32 8.82
CA ALA A 214 -23.45 14.99 9.37
C ALA A 214 -22.73 13.93 8.51
N LEU A 215 -22.19 12.89 9.17
CA LEU A 215 -21.50 11.83 8.46
C LEU A 215 -22.51 11.00 7.67
N ALA A 216 -22.21 10.78 6.41
CA ALA A 216 -23.02 9.95 5.51
C ALA A 216 -22.10 9.16 4.59
N MET A 217 -22.51 7.93 4.27
CA MET A 217 -21.82 7.03 3.35
C MET A 217 -22.86 6.16 2.64
N ASP A 218 -22.73 6.03 1.32
CA ASP A 218 -23.47 5.01 0.57
C ASP A 218 -22.80 3.64 0.76
N ILE A 219 -23.32 2.81 1.67
CA ILE A 219 -22.71 1.50 1.98
C ILE A 219 -22.73 0.51 0.79
N GLU A 220 -23.52 0.79 -0.26
CA GLU A 220 -23.60 -0.05 -1.46
C GLU A 220 -22.23 -0.23 -2.12
N TRP A 221 -21.29 0.72 -1.99
CA TRP A 221 -19.93 0.53 -2.54
C TRP A 221 -19.19 -0.64 -1.90
N ILE A 222 -19.40 -0.89 -0.60
CA ILE A 222 -18.81 -2.02 0.13
C ILE A 222 -19.39 -3.31 -0.42
N TRP A 223 -20.72 -3.37 -0.53
CA TRP A 223 -21.42 -4.54 -1.06
C TRP A 223 -20.98 -4.86 -2.49
N ARG A 224 -20.96 -3.86 -3.37
CA ARG A 224 -20.49 -3.99 -4.76
C ARG A 224 -19.06 -4.53 -4.83
N LEU A 225 -18.17 -3.99 -3.99
CA LEU A 225 -16.76 -4.37 -3.95
C LEU A 225 -16.59 -5.82 -3.50
N LEU A 226 -17.14 -6.20 -2.35
CA LEU A 226 -16.98 -7.55 -1.79
C LEU A 226 -17.71 -8.60 -2.62
N LYS A 227 -18.88 -8.26 -3.16
CA LYS A 227 -19.68 -9.16 -3.98
C LYS A 227 -19.10 -9.36 -5.37
N PHE A 228 -18.84 -8.31 -6.15
CA PHE A 228 -18.59 -8.49 -7.59
C PHE A 228 -17.12 -8.41 -8.00
N ASN A 229 -16.23 -7.94 -7.14
CA ASN A 229 -14.84 -7.72 -7.53
C ASN A 229 -14.03 -9.03 -7.52
N SER A 230 -13.69 -9.51 -8.72
CA SER A 230 -12.90 -10.74 -8.91
C SER A 230 -11.47 -10.64 -8.33
N GLY A 231 -10.91 -9.44 -8.25
CA GLY A 231 -9.63 -9.18 -7.59
C GLY A 231 -9.74 -9.35 -6.09
N VAL A 232 -10.64 -8.60 -5.44
CA VAL A 232 -10.86 -8.64 -3.99
C VAL A 232 -11.26 -10.03 -3.52
N ARG A 233 -12.05 -10.79 -4.29
CA ARG A 233 -12.37 -12.19 -3.96
C ARG A 233 -11.13 -13.05 -3.71
N LYS A 234 -9.96 -12.73 -4.28
CA LYS A 234 -8.70 -13.47 -4.01
C LYS A 234 -7.99 -13.06 -2.71
N ALA A 235 -8.38 -11.93 -2.11
CA ALA A 235 -7.92 -11.55 -0.78
C ALA A 235 -8.56 -12.45 0.28
N ARG A 236 -7.92 -12.52 1.45
CA ARG A 236 -8.42 -13.22 2.65
C ARG A 236 -9.09 -12.28 3.62
N GLU A 237 -8.68 -11.01 3.62
CA GLU A 237 -9.15 -10.02 4.56
C GLU A 237 -9.33 -8.66 3.87
N PHE A 238 -10.48 -8.04 4.13
CA PHE A 238 -10.80 -6.69 3.73
C PHE A 238 -11.07 -5.87 5.00
N VAL A 239 -10.42 -4.72 5.11
CA VAL A 239 -10.55 -3.84 6.26
C VAL A 239 -11.00 -2.46 5.82
N LEU A 240 -12.08 -1.98 6.43
CA LEU A 240 -12.52 -0.60 6.31
C LEU A 240 -12.21 0.13 7.62
N GLU A 241 -11.33 1.11 7.53
CA GLU A 241 -11.02 2.02 8.62
C GLU A 241 -11.78 3.35 8.42
N LEU A 242 -12.50 3.78 9.45
CA LEU A 242 -13.29 5.01 9.45
C LEU A 242 -12.74 5.94 10.52
N GLU A 243 -12.11 7.02 10.09
CA GLU A 243 -11.59 8.07 10.98
C GLU A 243 -12.63 9.19 11.10
N THR A 244 -12.91 9.61 12.33
CA THR A 244 -13.81 10.72 12.63
C THR A 244 -13.28 11.57 13.78
N LEU A 245 -13.95 12.66 14.10
CA LEU A 245 -13.69 13.46 15.29
C LEU A 245 -14.46 12.91 16.49
N ASP A 246 -13.92 13.09 17.68
CA ASP A 246 -14.49 12.61 18.95
C ASP A 246 -15.98 12.98 19.14
N PHE A 247 -16.35 14.22 18.85
CA PHE A 247 -17.73 14.69 18.95
C PHE A 247 -18.67 14.17 17.85
N LYS A 248 -18.15 13.45 16.84
CA LYS A 248 -18.93 12.82 15.75
C LYS A 248 -19.02 11.31 15.85
N VAL A 249 -18.50 10.71 16.91
CA VAL A 249 -18.54 9.26 17.11
C VAL A 249 -19.98 8.74 17.06
N ASP A 250 -20.91 9.37 17.76
CA ASP A 250 -22.33 8.98 17.74
C ASP A 250 -22.95 9.00 16.34
N HIS A 251 -22.58 10.01 15.51
CA HIS A 251 -23.04 10.11 14.13
C HIS A 251 -22.49 8.97 13.28
N LEU A 252 -21.22 8.60 13.49
CA LEU A 252 -20.59 7.49 12.78
C LEU A 252 -21.28 6.16 13.12
N PHE A 253 -21.52 5.90 14.41
CA PHE A 253 -22.11 4.62 14.83
C PHE A 253 -23.55 4.47 14.38
N LYS A 254 -24.42 5.41 14.77
CA LYS A 254 -25.86 5.36 14.48
C LYS A 254 -26.16 5.54 12.99
N GLY A 255 -25.35 6.36 12.30
CA GLY A 255 -25.59 6.68 10.90
C GLY A 255 -25.01 5.66 9.92
N ILE A 256 -23.96 4.93 10.29
CA ILE A 256 -23.15 4.17 9.33
C ILE A 256 -22.78 2.78 9.84
N VAL A 257 -22.12 2.67 11.00
CA VAL A 257 -21.61 1.37 11.48
C VAL A 257 -22.73 0.36 11.70
N GLU A 258 -23.84 0.78 12.31
CA GLU A 258 -25.01 -0.08 12.51
C GLU A 258 -25.61 -0.56 11.17
N GLY A 259 -25.67 0.31 10.16
CA GLY A 259 -26.10 -0.02 8.81
C GLY A 259 -25.17 -1.03 8.14
N ILE A 260 -23.85 -0.83 8.23
CA ILE A 260 -22.85 -1.78 7.72
C ILE A 260 -22.97 -3.14 8.42
N GLN A 261 -23.10 -3.17 9.75
CA GLN A 261 -23.25 -4.42 10.49
C GLN A 261 -24.53 -5.17 10.09
N LYS A 262 -25.62 -4.44 9.86
CA LYS A 262 -26.91 -5.00 9.48
C LYS A 262 -26.96 -5.49 8.04
N GLU A 263 -26.44 -4.70 7.09
CA GLU A 263 -26.63 -4.92 5.65
C GLU A 263 -25.40 -5.55 4.97
N CYS A 264 -24.22 -5.37 5.57
CA CYS A 264 -22.94 -5.88 5.07
C CYS A 264 -22.29 -6.88 6.03
N GLY A 265 -23.03 -7.44 7.01
CA GLY A 265 -22.49 -8.40 7.98
C GLY A 265 -21.95 -9.68 7.32
N GLU A 266 -22.63 -10.17 6.28
CA GLU A 266 -22.17 -11.28 5.45
C GLU A 266 -22.43 -11.00 3.97
N ILE A 267 -21.42 -11.17 3.13
CA ILE A 267 -21.50 -10.91 1.68
C ILE A 267 -20.72 -11.98 0.92
N GLU A 268 -21.39 -12.93 0.29
CA GLU A 268 -20.76 -13.93 -0.61
C GLU A 268 -19.54 -14.64 0.02
N GLY A 269 -19.67 -15.11 1.27
CA GLY A 269 -18.59 -15.76 2.01
C GLY A 269 -17.60 -14.81 2.71
N TRP A 270 -17.76 -13.49 2.55
CA TRP A 270 -17.13 -12.52 3.45
C TRP A 270 -17.96 -12.38 4.71
N VAL A 271 -17.34 -12.57 5.88
CA VAL A 271 -18.00 -12.43 7.18
C VAL A 271 -17.33 -11.34 7.98
N LEU A 272 -18.13 -10.36 8.38
CA LEU A 272 -17.73 -9.30 9.29
C LEU A 272 -17.39 -9.92 10.65
N GLN A 273 -16.19 -9.64 11.15
CA GLN A 273 -15.66 -10.25 12.36
C GLN A 273 -16.24 -9.62 13.62
N ASP A 274 -16.30 -10.42 14.70
CA ASP A 274 -16.72 -9.94 16.02
C ASP A 274 -15.84 -8.77 16.49
N GLY A 275 -16.48 -7.73 17.02
CA GLY A 275 -15.81 -6.50 17.40
C GLY A 275 -15.47 -5.56 16.23
N ALA A 276 -15.97 -5.83 15.03
CA ALA A 276 -15.98 -4.83 13.97
C ALA A 276 -16.73 -3.57 14.40
N GLY A 277 -16.14 -2.41 14.12
CA GLY A 277 -16.60 -1.12 14.61
C GLY A 277 -15.99 -0.72 15.95
N LYS A 278 -15.04 -1.47 16.52
CA LYS A 278 -14.28 -1.02 17.70
C LYS A 278 -13.28 0.07 17.34
N GLU A 279 -13.07 0.96 18.31
CA GLU A 279 -11.97 1.93 18.25
C GLU A 279 -10.64 1.18 18.28
N VAL A 280 -9.78 1.47 17.31
CA VAL A 280 -8.44 0.86 17.20
C VAL A 280 -7.32 1.86 17.44
N SER A 281 -7.62 3.15 17.38
CA SER A 281 -6.65 4.22 17.64
C SER A 281 -7.35 5.55 17.93
N GLU A 282 -6.74 6.35 18.79
CA GLU A 282 -7.07 7.75 19.06
C GLU A 282 -5.78 8.57 18.92
N TRP A 283 -5.89 9.76 18.33
CA TRP A 283 -4.76 10.69 18.19
C TRP A 283 -5.23 12.14 18.09
N THR A 284 -4.31 13.08 18.34
CA THR A 284 -4.60 14.51 18.25
C THR A 284 -3.75 15.17 17.17
N GLY A 285 -4.35 16.13 16.48
CA GLY A 285 -3.69 16.92 15.45
C GLY A 285 -4.10 18.38 15.50
N PRO A 286 -3.44 19.26 14.73
CA PRO A 286 -3.80 20.68 14.68
C PRO A 286 -5.20 20.88 14.09
N ALA A 287 -5.91 21.90 14.57
CA ALA A 287 -7.20 22.31 13.99
C ALA A 287 -7.07 22.97 12.61
N THR A 288 -5.86 23.38 12.25
CA THR A 288 -5.53 23.84 10.90
C THR A 288 -5.20 22.63 10.03
N ILE A 289 -5.91 22.49 8.91
CA ILE A 289 -5.77 21.35 7.99
C ILE A 289 -5.51 21.88 6.59
N GLY A 290 -4.45 21.40 5.96
CA GLY A 290 -3.96 21.85 4.66
C GLY A 290 -3.47 23.30 4.67
N GLY A 291 -2.93 23.77 5.80
CA GLY A 291 -2.54 25.17 5.99
C GLY A 291 -3.72 26.14 6.04
N ARG A 292 -4.93 25.65 6.29
CA ARG A 292 -6.16 26.45 6.34
C ARG A 292 -6.94 26.21 7.63
N ALA A 293 -7.43 27.30 8.22
CA ALA A 293 -8.44 27.26 9.27
C ALA A 293 -9.83 27.03 8.65
N TRP A 294 -10.51 25.99 9.09
CA TRP A 294 -11.86 25.65 8.63
C TRP A 294 -12.90 26.20 9.60
N VAL A 295 -13.98 26.78 9.09
CA VAL A 295 -15.03 27.46 9.88
C VAL A 295 -15.48 26.64 11.10
N PRO A 296 -15.74 25.32 10.98
CA PRO A 296 -16.10 24.48 12.13
C PRO A 296 -15.08 24.41 13.27
N TYR A 297 -13.80 24.64 12.97
CA TYR A 297 -12.67 24.38 13.85
C TYR A 297 -11.92 25.65 14.26
N VAL A 298 -12.36 26.84 13.83
CA VAL A 298 -11.65 28.12 14.10
C VAL A 298 -11.49 28.39 15.60
N SER A 299 -12.41 27.92 16.43
CA SER A 299 -12.35 28.07 17.89
C SER A 299 -11.49 27.00 18.59
N ARG A 300 -10.96 26.03 17.85
CA ARG A 300 -10.19 24.91 18.39
C ARG A 300 -8.70 25.08 18.07
N THR A 301 -7.85 24.65 18.99
CA THR A 301 -6.40 24.55 18.76
C THR A 301 -6.01 23.17 18.26
N GLU A 302 -6.69 22.14 18.79
CA GLU A 302 -6.48 20.73 18.46
C GLU A 302 -7.80 20.05 18.04
N LEU A 303 -7.65 18.99 17.26
CA LEU A 303 -8.71 18.04 16.91
C LEU A 303 -8.34 16.67 17.44
N ARG A 304 -9.33 15.98 18.01
CA ARG A 304 -9.21 14.62 18.53
C ARG A 304 -9.85 13.66 17.55
N TYR A 305 -9.00 12.84 16.94
CA TYR A 305 -9.39 11.88 15.92
C TYR A 305 -9.55 10.51 16.57
N LYS A 306 -10.60 9.79 16.16
CA LYS A 306 -10.85 8.41 16.53
C LYS A 306 -10.97 7.55 15.28
N LEU A 307 -10.28 6.41 15.28
CA LEU A 307 -10.23 5.47 14.17
C LEU A 307 -10.95 4.19 14.57
N PHE A 308 -11.93 3.80 13.77
CA PHE A 308 -12.70 2.58 13.95
C PHE A 308 -12.42 1.61 12.81
N SER A 309 -12.37 0.31 13.09
CA SER A 309 -12.06 -0.71 12.08
C SER A 309 -13.18 -1.73 11.94
N LEU A 310 -13.64 -1.93 10.72
CA LEU A 310 -14.54 -3.02 10.32
C LEU A 310 -13.73 -4.03 9.50
N VAL A 311 -13.74 -5.29 9.90
CA VAL A 311 -12.89 -6.33 9.32
C VAL A 311 -13.78 -7.43 8.77
N TRP A 312 -13.70 -7.70 7.48
CA TRP A 312 -14.28 -8.88 6.85
C TRP A 312 -13.18 -9.89 6.57
N LYS A 313 -13.41 -11.13 6.98
CA LYS A 313 -12.58 -12.26 6.56
C LYS A 313 -13.39 -13.15 5.64
N ARG A 314 -12.72 -13.68 4.63
CA ARG A 314 -13.32 -14.69 3.78
C ARG A 314 -13.37 -16.00 4.57
N GLN A 315 -14.56 -16.60 4.68
CA GLN A 315 -14.66 -17.97 5.15
C GLN A 315 -13.93 -18.84 4.13
N GLU A 316 -12.92 -19.58 4.61
CA GLU A 316 -12.32 -20.62 3.78
C GLU A 316 -13.41 -21.65 3.52
N ASP A 317 -13.64 -22.00 2.25
CA ASP A 317 -14.51 -23.12 1.92
C ASP A 317 -13.91 -24.36 2.61
N GLU A 318 -14.54 -24.84 3.68
CA GLU A 318 -14.31 -26.19 4.22
C GLU A 318 -14.85 -27.22 3.21
N SER A 319 -14.26 -27.26 2.02
CA SER A 319 -14.55 -28.26 1.00
C SER A 319 -13.24 -28.91 0.53
N ARG A 320 -12.94 -29.99 1.26
CA ARG A 320 -12.44 -31.30 0.81
C ARG A 320 -11.48 -31.38 -0.38
#